data_AF-A0A929F7F6-F1
#
_entry.id   AF-A0A929F7F6-F1
#
_cell.length_a   1.000
_cell.length_b   1.000
_cell.length_c   1.000
_cell.angle_alpha   90.00
_cell.angle_beta   90.00
_cell.angle_gamma   90.00
#
_symmetry.space_group_name_H-M   'P 1'
#
loop_
_entity.id
_entity.type
_entity.pdbx_description
1 polymer ?
#
loop_
_entity_poly.entity_id
_entity_poly.type
_entity_poly.pdbx_seq_one_letter_code
_entity_poly.pdbx_strand_id
1 'polypeptide(L)' 'REVEAEGKPFDPNFHEAISQQIDDKVAPGHVIIELQKGYLLNERLIRPSIVVISQGNSKNEAKGT' A
#
# COMPACT_ATOMS: atom_id res chain seq x y z
N ARG A 1 8.46 -12.42 -11.01
CA ARG A 1 7.36 -11.50 -11.35
C ARG A 1 7.40 -10.31 -10.41
N GLU A 2 7.00 -9.15 -10.89
CA GLU A 2 6.87 -7.93 -10.08
C GLU A 2 5.64 -8.05 -9.16
N VAL A 3 5.71 -7.38 -8.01
CA VAL A 3 4.55 -7.18 -7.12
C VAL A 3 3.88 -5.88 -7.55
N GLU A 4 2.62 -5.94 -7.98
CA GLU A 4 1.84 -4.74 -8.31
C GLU A 4 1.37 -4.07 -7.02
N ALA A 5 1.84 -2.85 -6.75
CA ALA A 5 1.51 -2.14 -5.53
C ALA A 5 0.65 -0.89 -5.77
N GLU A 6 1.03 -0.01 -6.70
CA GLU A 6 0.37 1.31 -6.87
C GLU A 6 -1.13 1.19 -7.18
N GLY A 7 -1.96 1.91 -6.43
CA GLY A 7 -3.42 1.90 -6.56
C GLY A 7 -4.11 0.64 -6.04
N LYS A 8 -3.37 -0.37 -5.57
CA LYS A 8 -3.93 -1.59 -4.98
C LYS A 8 -4.13 -1.43 -3.46
N PRO A 9 -4.98 -2.26 -2.83
CA PRO A 9 -5.02 -2.38 -1.38
C PRO A 9 -3.64 -2.73 -0.81
N PHE A 10 -3.29 -2.17 0.34
CA PHE A 10 -2.09 -2.55 1.05
C PHE A 10 -2.21 -3.99 1.57
N ASP A 11 -1.22 -4.83 1.24
CA ASP A 11 -1.09 -6.19 1.77
C ASP A 11 0.27 -6.32 2.47
N PRO A 12 0.34 -6.46 3.81
CA PRO A 12 1.59 -6.57 4.54
C PRO A 12 2.40 -7.83 4.21
N ASN A 13 1.81 -8.82 3.52
CA ASN A 13 2.55 -9.99 3.05
C ASN A 13 3.42 -9.68 1.83
N PHE A 14 3.07 -8.64 1.06
CA PHE A 14 3.77 -8.30 -0.20
C PHE A 14 4.31 -6.87 -0.20
N HIS A 15 3.84 -6.01 0.70
CA HIS A 15 4.16 -4.60 0.77
C HIS A 15 4.72 -4.25 2.15
N GLU A 16 5.63 -3.29 2.18
CA GLU A 16 6.18 -2.67 3.38
C GLU A 16 5.89 -1.17 3.30
N ALA A 17 4.95 -0.72 4.14
CA ALA A 17 4.54 0.67 4.20
C ALA A 17 5.50 1.48 5.08
N ILE A 18 6.20 2.44 4.48
CA ILE A 18 7.17 3.28 5.22
C ILE A 18 6.58 4.64 5.63
N SER A 19 5.43 4.99 5.08
CA SER A 19 4.75 6.25 5.39
C SER A 19 3.26 6.15 5.06
N GLN A 20 2.48 7.03 5.68
CA GLN A 20 1.07 7.21 5.39
C GLN A 20 0.81 8.68 5.07
N GLN A 21 -0.03 8.96 4.08
CA GLN A 21 -0.38 10.33 3.69
C GLN A 21 -1.90 10.46 3.53
N ILE A 22 -2.39 11.67 3.77
CA ILE A 22 -3.78 12.04 3.47
C ILE A 22 -3.89 12.20 1.96
N ASP A 23 -4.71 11.36 1.34
CA ASP A 23 -5.03 11.46 -0.08
C ASP A 23 -6.54 11.28 -0.26
N ASP A 24 -7.20 12.32 -0.78
CA ASP A 24 -8.65 12.35 -1.02
C ASP A 24 -9.06 11.57 -2.28
N LYS A 25 -8.10 11.21 -3.13
CA LYS A 25 -8.33 10.48 -4.39
C LYS A 25 -8.13 8.98 -4.21
N VAL A 26 -7.28 8.57 -3.26
CA VAL A 26 -6.95 7.17 -2.99
C VAL A 26 -7.65 6.72 -1.71
N ALA A 27 -8.39 5.61 -1.78
CA ALA A 27 -9.12 5.10 -0.64
C ALA A 27 -8.21 4.78 0.56
N PRO A 28 -8.68 4.94 1.82
CA PRO A 28 -7.90 4.55 3.00
C PRO A 28 -7.39 3.11 2.87
N GLY A 29 -6.16 2.89 3.33
CA GLY A 29 -5.51 1.57 3.27
C GLY A 29 -5.09 1.12 1.87
N HIS A 30 -5.18 1.98 0.84
CA HIS A 30 -4.64 1.69 -0.49
C HIS A 30 -3.28 2.37 -0.68
N VAL A 31 -2.46 1.79 -1.56
CA VAL A 31 -1.15 2.34 -1.92
C VAL A 31 -1.35 3.59 -2.79
N ILE A 32 -0.80 4.71 -2.33
CA ILE A 32 -0.73 5.96 -3.10
C ILE A 32 0.37 5.85 -4.15
N ILE A 33 1.57 5.46 -3.71
CA ILE A 33 2.76 5.37 -4.58
C ILE A 33 3.66 4.22 -4.14
N GLU A 34 4.24 3.56 -5.13
CA GLU A 34 5.33 2.60 -4.96
C GLU A 34 6.69 3.30 -5.13
N LEU A 35 7.50 3.32 -4.08
CA LEU A 35 8.83 3.91 -4.09
C LEU A 35 9.89 2.91 -4.56
N GLN A 36 9.65 1.62 -4.33
CA GLN A 36 10.53 0.55 -4.76
C GLN A 36 9.74 -0.71 -5.09
N LYS A 37 9.95 -1.21 -6.31
CA LYS A 37 9.33 -2.44 -6.81
C LYS A 37 9.63 -3.68 -5.96
N GLY A 38 8.62 -4.44 -5.61
CA GLY A 38 8.73 -5.76 -4.99
C GLY A 38 8.85 -6.87 -6.04
N TYR A 39 9.39 -8.03 -5.65
CA TYR A 39 9.58 -9.15 -6.58
C TYR A 39 9.34 -10.52 -5.94
N LEU A 40 8.75 -11.39 -6.73
CA LEU A 40 8.52 -12.80 -6.46
C LEU A 40 9.37 -13.65 -7.42
N LEU A 41 10.06 -14.66 -6.91
CA LEU A 41 10.78 -15.68 -7.68
C LEU A 41 10.17 -17.04 -7.40
N ASN A 42 9.64 -17.71 -8.43
CA ASN A 42 8.96 -19.00 -8.29
C ASN A 42 7.92 -18.98 -7.15
N GLU A 43 7.07 -17.94 -7.15
CA GLU A 43 6.03 -17.69 -6.13
C GLU A 43 6.52 -17.33 -4.72
N ARG A 44 7.83 -17.41 -4.45
CA ARG A 44 8.42 -16.98 -3.20
C ARG A 44 8.70 -15.47 -3.21
N LEU A 45 8.29 -14.77 -2.15
CA LEU A 45 8.64 -13.36 -1.97
C LEU A 45 10.13 -13.23 -1.72
N ILE A 46 10.81 -12.50 -2.62
CA ILE A 46 12.23 -12.19 -2.49
C ILE A 46 12.40 -10.83 -1.84
N ARG A 47 11.50 -9.89 -2.16
CA ARG A 47 11.50 -8.55 -1.59
C ARG A 47 10.09 -7.95 -1.64
N PRO A 48 9.59 -7.33 -0.56
CA PRO A 48 8.34 -6.59 -0.60
C PRO A 48 8.48 -5.29 -1.41
N SER A 49 7.36 -4.77 -1.89
CA SER A 49 7.29 -3.42 -2.44
C SER A 49 7.34 -2.38 -1.31
N ILE A 50 8.16 -1.35 -1.46
CA ILE A 50 8.19 -0.23 -0.50
C ILE A 50 7.17 0.81 -0.95
N VAL A 51 6.22 1.11 -0.09
CA VAL A 51 5.03 1.88 -0.47
C VAL A 51 4.69 3.00 0.52
N VAL A 52 3.93 3.98 0.05
CA VAL A 52 3.19 4.94 0.86
C VAL A 52 1.71 4.62 0.74
N ILE A 53 0.99 4.56 1.86
CA ILE A 53 -0.45 4.25 1.88
C ILE A 53 -1.30 5.47 2.22
N SER A 54 -2.55 5.45 1.78
CA SER A 54 -3.52 6.50 2.05
C SER A 54 -4.18 6.31 3.41
N GLN A 55 -4.29 7.40 4.17
CA GLN A 55 -5.18 7.50 5.32
C GLN A 55 -6.61 7.92 4.92
N GLY A 56 -6.84 8.13 3.62
CA GLY A 56 -8.03 8.77 3.07
C GLY A 56 -8.24 10.18 3.62
N ASN A 57 -9.46 10.68 3.47
CA ASN A 57 -9.86 11.94 4.08
C ASN A 57 -10.24 11.71 5.55
N SER A 58 -9.60 12.42 6.48
CA SER A 58 -9.83 12.36 7.94
C SER A 58 -11.28 12.60 8.39
N LYS A 59 -12.21 12.85 7.47
CA LYS A 59 -13.65 12.98 7.74
C LYS A 59 -14.41 11.65 7.89
N ASN A 60 -13.82 10.50 7.54
CA ASN A 60 -14.55 9.21 7.46
C ASN A 60 -14.18 8.13 8.49
N GLU A 61 -13.21 8.33 9.39
CA GLU A 61 -12.73 7.26 10.30
C GLU A 61 -13.20 7.37 11.77
N ALA A 62 -14.11 8.30 12.10
CA ALA A 62 -14.70 8.40 13.45
C ALA A 62 -15.95 7.51 13.65
N LYS A 63 -16.17 6.49 12.82
CA LYS A 63 -17.28 5.52 12.96
C LYS A 63 -16.84 4.10 12.60
N GLY A 64 -16.00 3.51 13.43
CA GLY A 64 -15.79 2.07 13.54
C GLY A 64 -15.83 1.72 15.02
N THR A 65 -16.80 0.90 15.40
CA THR A 65 -17.17 0.48 16.76
C THR A 65 -16.07 -0.28 17.48
#